data_AF-A0A972JRQ2-F1
#
_entry.id   AF-A0A972JRQ2-F1
#
_cell.length_a   1.000
_cell.length_b   1.000
_cell.length_c   1.000
_cell.angle_alpha   90.00
_cell.angle_beta   90.00
_cell.angle_gamma   90.00
#
_symmetry.space_group_name_H-M   'P 1'
#
loop_
_entity.id
_entity.type
_entity.pdbx_description
1 polymer ?
#
loop_
_entity_poly.entity_id
_entity_poly.type
_entity_poly.pdbx_seq_one_letter_code
_entity_poly.pdbx_strand_id
1 'polypeptide(L)'
;MNQWRIGAVLLALFLFIAGTVSAQDASTNGLITVQSAYSVAETVSRLQTTLADRGLTVVTTINHTANAQNVEQELAPTQVIVFGNPNLGTPLMQNQQTTGLDLPQKFLVWEDANGVNVTYNDPQYLADPTD
;
A
#
# COMPACT_ATOMS: atom_id res chain seq x y z
N MET A 1 -11.91 8.76 -17.40
CA MET A 1 -11.39 9.29 -16.13
C MET A 1 -9.89 9.50 -16.30
N ASN A 2 -9.39 10.73 -16.18
CA ASN A 2 -8.03 11.06 -16.61
C ASN A 2 -7.00 10.49 -15.62
N GLN A 3 -5.92 9.92 -16.17
CA GLN A 3 -4.77 9.27 -15.51
C GLN A 3 -4.22 10.07 -14.30
N TRP A 4 -4.34 11.39 -14.33
CA TRP A 4 -3.92 12.30 -13.25
C TRP A 4 -4.68 12.10 -11.92
N ARG A 5 -5.93 11.62 -11.95
CA ARG A 5 -6.77 11.52 -10.75
C ARG A 5 -6.52 10.25 -9.94
N ILE A 6 -5.94 9.20 -10.53
CA ILE A 6 -5.66 7.93 -9.83
C ILE A 6 -4.36 8.04 -9.02
N GLY A 7 -3.31 8.64 -9.60
CA GLY A 7 -2.05 8.92 -8.89
C GLY A 7 -2.21 9.97 -7.78
N ALA A 8 -3.04 11.00 -7.99
CA ALA A 8 -3.25 12.07 -7.01
C ALA A 8 -4.02 11.63 -5.75
N VAL A 9 -4.87 10.60 -5.83
CA VAL A 9 -5.62 10.10 -4.66
C VAL A 9 -4.72 9.31 -3.70
N LEU A 10 -3.71 8.59 -4.22
CA LEU A 10 -2.71 7.89 -3.41
C LEU A 10 -1.58 8.81 -2.92
N LEU A 11 -1.21 9.83 -3.70
CA LEU A 11 -0.24 10.86 -3.26
C LEU A 11 -0.83 11.77 -2.17
N ALA A 12 -2.14 12.06 -2.20
CA ALA A 12 -2.81 12.87 -1.18
C ALA A 12 -3.07 12.13 0.15
N LEU A 13 -2.84 10.81 0.23
CA LEU A 13 -2.90 10.06 1.50
C LEU A 13 -1.82 10.47 2.51
N PHE A 14 -0.75 11.13 2.04
CA PHE A 14 0.46 11.39 2.82
C PHE A 14 0.55 12.77 3.49
N LEU A 15 -0.45 13.64 3.35
CA LEU A 15 -0.42 15.01 3.90
C LEU A 15 -0.69 15.12 5.42
N PHE A 16 -0.82 14.01 6.16
CA PHE A 16 -1.00 14.01 7.63
C PHE A 16 0.09 13.27 8.42
N ILE A 17 1.22 12.94 7.78
CA ILE A 17 2.44 12.44 8.45
C ILE A 17 3.49 13.56 8.34
N ALA A 18 3.34 14.61 9.13
CA ALA A 18 4.23 15.77 9.09
C ALA A 18 5.59 15.45 9.73
N GLY A 19 6.54 15.14 8.86
CA GLY A 19 8.00 15.16 9.05
C GLY A 19 8.59 15.22 7.65
N THR A 20 9.67 15.95 7.43
CA THR A 20 10.26 16.18 6.09
C THR A 20 10.42 14.85 5.33
N VAL A 21 9.54 14.62 4.36
CA VAL A 21 9.54 13.45 3.49
C VAL A 21 10.63 13.64 2.45
N SER A 22 11.76 12.97 2.65
CA SER A 22 12.64 12.65 1.53
C SER A 22 12.00 11.45 0.84
N ALA A 23 11.32 11.69 -0.28
CA ALA A 23 10.97 10.61 -1.20
C ALA A 23 12.29 10.02 -1.71
N GLN A 24 12.72 8.90 -1.14
CA GLN A 24 13.88 8.19 -1.67
C GLN A 24 13.42 7.53 -2.99
N ASP A 25 14.07 7.92 -4.09
CA ASP A 25 13.73 7.57 -5.47
C ASP A 25 13.29 6.10 -5.61
N ALA A 26 11.98 5.91 -5.73
CA ALA A 26 11.36 4.60 -5.86
C ALA A 26 10.65 4.58 -7.21
N SER A 27 11.40 4.30 -8.27
CA SER A 27 10.81 4.07 -9.60
C SER A 27 11.55 3.05 -10.47
N THR A 28 12.55 2.33 -9.96
CA THR A 28 13.27 1.33 -10.77
C THR A 28 12.62 -0.06 -10.75
N ASN A 29 11.79 -0.39 -9.75
CA ASN A 29 11.24 -1.74 -9.56
C ASN A 29 9.70 -1.79 -9.42
N GLY A 30 8.96 -0.76 -9.86
CA GLY A 30 7.49 -0.74 -9.78
C GLY A 30 6.92 -0.64 -8.35
N LEU A 31 7.75 -0.32 -7.36
CA LEU A 31 7.36 -0.11 -5.96
C LEU A 31 7.66 1.32 -5.55
N ILE A 32 6.79 1.90 -4.74
CA ILE A 32 6.98 3.18 -4.05
C ILE A 32 7.11 2.89 -2.55
N THR A 33 8.11 3.49 -1.90
CA THR A 33 8.31 3.39 -0.44
C THR A 33 8.35 4.78 0.19
N VAL A 34 7.60 4.96 1.28
CA VAL A 34 7.55 6.20 2.05
C VAL A 34 7.79 5.89 3.52
N GLN A 35 8.63 6.69 4.19
CA GLN A 35 8.88 6.55 5.62
C GLN A 35 7.72 7.07 6.46
N SER A 36 7.43 6.37 7.55
CA SER A 36 6.48 6.76 8.58
C SER A 36 7.22 7.22 9.83
N ALA A 37 6.74 8.29 10.46
CA ALA A 37 7.24 8.77 11.74
C ALA A 37 6.67 7.99 12.95
N TYR A 38 5.88 6.94 12.70
CA TYR A 38 5.13 6.21 13.71
C TYR A 38 5.48 4.72 13.70
N SER A 39 5.16 4.03 14.79
CA SER A 39 5.29 2.56 14.85
C SER A 39 4.49 1.87 13.74
N VAL A 40 4.83 0.61 13.42
CA VAL A 40 4.07 -0.19 12.45
C VAL A 40 2.59 -0.26 12.82
N ALA A 41 2.28 -0.54 14.08
CA ALA A 41 0.89 -0.65 14.55
C ALA A 41 0.10 0.67 14.39
N GLU A 42 0.71 1.80 14.76
CA GLU A 42 0.07 3.11 14.63
C GLU A 42 -0.06 3.53 13.16
N THR A 43 0.94 3.24 12.33
CA THR A 43 0.89 3.47 10.88
C THR A 43 -0.23 2.67 10.23
N VAL A 44 -0.39 1.40 10.59
CA VAL A 44 -1.48 0.54 10.10
C VAL A 44 -2.85 1.13 10.47
N SER A 45 -3.04 1.50 11.75
CA SER A 45 -4.30 2.08 12.23
C SER A 45 -4.65 3.39 11.50
N ARG A 46 -3.67 4.27 11.30
CA ARG A 46 -3.86 5.52 10.55
C ARG A 46 -4.22 5.25 9.09
N LEU A 47 -3.53 4.34 8.42
CA LEU A 47 -3.82 3.98 7.04
C LEU A 47 -5.24 3.40 6.89
N GLN A 48 -5.66 2.50 7.78
CA GLN A 48 -7.02 1.95 7.76
C GLN A 48 -8.10 3.04 7.92
N THR A 49 -7.90 3.98 8.85
CA THR A 49 -8.79 5.14 9.03
C THR A 49 -8.86 5.97 7.75
N THR A 50 -7.68 6.28 7.20
CA THR A 50 -7.51 7.10 6.01
C THR A 50 -8.12 6.46 4.76
N LEU A 51 -8.07 5.13 4.65
CA LEU A 51 -8.72 4.35 3.59
C LEU A 51 -10.25 4.42 3.73
N ALA A 52 -10.77 4.21 4.94
CA ALA A 52 -12.20 4.28 5.23
C ALA A 52 -12.78 5.67 4.89
N ASP A 53 -12.10 6.74 5.30
CA ASP A 53 -12.50 8.13 5.02
C ASP A 53 -12.56 8.45 3.52
N ARG A 54 -11.78 7.73 2.70
CA ARG A 54 -11.79 7.84 1.24
C ARG A 54 -12.74 6.86 0.54
N GLY A 55 -13.57 6.14 1.28
CA GLY A 55 -14.51 5.16 0.72
C GLY A 55 -13.82 3.93 0.12
N LEU A 56 -12.61 3.60 0.58
CA LEU A 56 -11.91 2.35 0.25
C LEU A 56 -12.19 1.33 1.35
N THR A 57 -12.48 0.09 0.95
CA THR A 57 -12.76 -0.99 1.89
C THR A 57 -11.47 -1.73 2.22
N VAL A 58 -11.15 -1.84 3.50
CA VAL A 58 -10.12 -2.78 3.98
C VAL A 58 -10.72 -4.19 3.94
N VAL A 59 -10.13 -5.06 3.12
CA VAL A 59 -10.55 -6.46 2.98
C VAL A 59 -9.98 -7.29 4.12
N THR A 60 -8.70 -7.09 4.42
CA THR A 60 -8.03 -7.77 5.52
C THR A 60 -6.75 -7.04 5.90
N THR A 61 -6.20 -7.38 7.07
CA THR A 61 -4.85 -7.00 7.47
C THR A 61 -4.12 -8.24 7.95
N ILE A 62 -2.96 -8.52 7.36
CA ILE A 62 -2.16 -9.71 7.59
C ILE A 62 -0.96 -9.33 8.43
N ASN A 63 -0.78 -9.97 9.58
CA ASN A 63 0.38 -9.75 10.44
C ASN A 63 1.43 -10.83 10.18
N HIS A 64 2.45 -10.50 9.39
CA HIS A 64 3.52 -11.44 9.06
C HIS A 64 4.43 -11.73 10.26
N THR A 65 4.62 -10.77 11.15
CA THR A 65 5.38 -10.99 12.40
C THR A 65 4.72 -12.05 13.26
N ALA A 66 3.39 -11.98 13.45
CA ALA A 66 2.65 -13.01 14.18
C ALA A 66 2.67 -14.37 13.45
N ASN A 67 2.60 -14.36 12.12
CA ASN A 67 2.69 -15.60 11.34
C ASN A 67 4.06 -16.28 11.46
N ALA A 68 5.15 -15.50 11.50
CA ALA A 68 6.49 -16.02 11.73
C ALA A 68 6.61 -16.65 13.13
N GLN A 69 6.05 -16.02 14.15
CA GLN A 69 6.02 -16.56 15.52
C GLN A 69 5.30 -17.91 15.60
N ASN A 70 4.24 -18.12 14.82
CA ASN A 70 3.52 -19.39 14.76
C ASN A 70 4.37 -20.56 14.21
N VAL A 71 5.50 -20.26 13.55
CA VAL A 71 6.47 -21.25 13.05
C VAL A 71 7.83 -21.09 13.73
N GLU A 72 7.86 -20.51 14.94
CA GLU A 72 9.06 -20.33 15.77
C GLU A 72 10.17 -19.51 15.08
N GLN A 73 9.78 -18.59 14.19
CA GLN A 73 10.70 -17.67 13.51
C GLN A 73 10.48 -16.23 13.97
N GLU A 74 11.56 -15.45 13.94
CA GLU A 74 11.52 -14.02 14.15
C GLU A 74 11.43 -13.27 12.82
N LEU A 75 10.57 -12.26 12.78
CA LEU A 75 10.48 -11.30 11.69
C LEU A 75 10.23 -9.93 12.28
N ALA A 76 10.99 -8.93 11.83
CA ALA A 76 10.75 -7.54 12.23
C ALA A 76 9.27 -7.14 11.98
N PRO A 77 8.72 -6.18 12.74
CA PRO A 77 7.33 -5.73 12.59
C PRO A 77 6.94 -5.54 11.12
N THR A 78 6.05 -6.40 10.61
CA THR A 78 5.66 -6.45 9.20
C THR A 78 4.18 -6.79 9.09
N GLN A 79 3.40 -5.90 8.49
CA GLN A 79 1.97 -6.09 8.25
C GLN A 79 1.57 -5.66 6.84
N VAL A 80 0.61 -6.37 6.24
CA VAL A 80 0.02 -6.01 4.94
C VAL A 80 -1.43 -5.62 5.13
N ILE A 81 -1.81 -4.44 4.66
CA ILE A 81 -3.20 -3.99 4.56
C ILE A 81 -3.67 -4.26 3.13
N VAL A 82 -4.70 -5.09 2.99
CA VAL A 82 -5.32 -5.40 1.69
C VAL A 82 -6.60 -4.61 1.57
N PHE A 83 -6.75 -3.79 0.52
CA PHE A 83 -7.87 -2.88 0.39
C PHE A 83 -8.25 -2.62 -1.07
N GLY A 84 -9.47 -2.15 -1.31
CA GLY A 84 -9.90 -1.84 -2.66
C GLY A 84 -11.23 -1.11 -2.77
N ASN A 85 -11.59 -0.80 -4.00
CA ASN A 85 -12.89 -0.24 -4.37
C ASN A 85 -13.35 -0.93 -5.66
N PRO A 86 -14.40 -1.78 -5.63
CA PRO A 86 -14.90 -2.48 -6.81
C PRO A 86 -15.26 -1.54 -7.97
N ASN A 87 -15.71 -0.32 -7.70
CA ASN A 87 -16.01 0.67 -8.75
C ASN A 87 -14.76 1.10 -9.53
N LEU A 88 -13.57 0.94 -8.95
CA LEU A 88 -12.30 1.21 -9.61
C LEU A 88 -11.68 -0.07 -10.19
N GLY A 89 -11.73 -1.18 -9.45
CA GLY A 89 -11.06 -2.43 -9.85
C GLY A 89 -11.80 -3.26 -10.90
N THR A 90 -13.14 -3.32 -10.85
CA THR A 90 -13.92 -4.13 -11.80
C THR A 90 -13.74 -3.68 -13.25
N PRO A 91 -13.74 -2.37 -13.59
CA PRO A 91 -13.45 -1.93 -14.96
C PRO A 91 -12.08 -2.36 -15.47
N LEU A 92 -11.07 -2.45 -14.59
CA LEU A 92 -9.74 -2.95 -14.97
C LEU A 92 -9.80 -4.44 -15.32
N MET A 93 -10.46 -5.25 -14.49
CA MET A 93 -10.64 -6.68 -14.76
C MET A 93 -11.52 -6.96 -16.00
N GLN A 94 -12.48 -6.09 -16.31
CA GLN A 94 -13.28 -6.19 -17.54
C GLN A 94 -12.45 -5.93 -18.80
N ASN A 95 -11.41 -5.09 -18.71
CA ASN A 95 -10.46 -4.88 -19.80
C ASN A 95 -9.45 -6.05 -19.87
N GLN A 96 -8.90 -6.45 -18.72
CA GLN A 96 -7.95 -7.53 -18.61
C GLN A 96 -8.18 -8.33 -17.32
N GLN A 97 -8.78 -9.50 -17.43
CA GLN A 97 -9.17 -10.33 -16.28
C GLN A 97 -7.98 -10.70 -15.39
N THR A 98 -6.77 -10.85 -15.95
CA THR A 98 -5.55 -11.21 -15.22
C THR A 98 -5.09 -10.13 -14.25
N THR A 99 -5.52 -8.88 -14.40
CA THR A 99 -5.31 -7.81 -13.40
C THR A 99 -5.90 -8.16 -12.03
N GLY A 100 -6.81 -9.14 -11.97
CA GLY A 100 -7.30 -9.72 -10.72
C GLY A 100 -6.22 -10.43 -9.86
N LEU A 101 -5.04 -10.74 -10.41
CA LEU A 101 -3.91 -11.24 -9.62
C LEU A 101 -3.26 -10.14 -8.76
N ASP A 102 -3.25 -8.91 -9.27
CA ASP A 102 -2.66 -7.76 -8.59
C ASP A 102 -3.65 -7.06 -7.67
N LEU A 103 -4.94 -7.14 -7.98
CA LEU A 103 -6.03 -6.63 -7.16
C LEU A 103 -6.45 -7.62 -6.07
N PRO A 104 -6.94 -7.16 -4.91
CA PRO A 104 -6.99 -5.77 -4.44
C PRO A 104 -5.60 -5.18 -4.14
N GLN A 105 -5.57 -3.84 -4.01
CA GLN A 105 -4.36 -3.09 -3.67
C GLN A 105 -3.84 -3.44 -2.27
N LYS A 106 -2.54 -3.20 -2.06
CA LYS A 106 -1.82 -3.57 -0.83
C LYS A 106 -0.95 -2.41 -0.34
N PHE A 107 -0.94 -2.18 0.97
CA PHE A 107 0.13 -1.46 1.66
C PHE A 107 0.92 -2.46 2.49
N LEU A 108 2.22 -2.55 2.28
CA LEU A 108 3.16 -3.24 3.16
C LEU A 108 3.72 -2.22 4.15
N VAL A 109 3.43 -2.40 5.44
CA VAL A 109 4.01 -1.61 6.52
C VAL A 109 5.05 -2.46 7.23
N TRP A 110 6.30 -2.04 7.21
CA TRP A 110 7.42 -2.84 7.72
C TRP A 110 8.45 -1.96 8.41
N GLU A 111 9.21 -2.55 9.31
CA GLU A 111 10.26 -1.88 10.07
C GLU A 111 11.63 -2.46 9.75
N ASP A 112 12.61 -1.57 9.56
CA ASP A 112 14.02 -1.92 9.44
C ASP A 112 14.88 -1.08 10.39
N ALA A 113 16.21 -1.17 10.25
CA ALA A 113 17.14 -0.43 11.08
C ALA A 113 17.02 1.10 10.95
N ASN A 114 16.39 1.61 9.88
CA ASN A 114 16.23 3.03 9.61
C ASN A 114 14.84 3.55 10.01
N GLY A 115 13.91 2.67 10.37
CA GLY A 115 12.59 3.01 10.89
C GLY A 115 11.45 2.29 10.17
N VAL A 116 10.28 2.90 10.20
CA VAL A 116 9.05 2.32 9.65
C VAL A 116 8.82 2.81 8.23
N ASN A 117 8.50 1.89 7.34
CA ASN A 117 8.30 2.10 5.92
C ASN A 117 6.90 1.65 5.51
N VAL A 118 6.30 2.37 4.57
CA VAL A 118 5.08 1.99 3.86
C VAL A 118 5.43 1.81 2.39
N THR A 119 5.33 0.58 1.90
CA THR A 119 5.62 0.22 0.51
C THR A 119 4.35 -0.22 -0.21
N TYR A 120 4.19 0.20 -1.46
CA TYR A 120 3.07 -0.20 -2.32
C TYR A 120 3.48 -0.24 -3.79
N ASN A 121 2.72 -0.97 -4.61
CA ASN A 121 2.93 -1.00 -6.05
C ASN A 121 2.65 0.38 -6.65
N ASP A 122 3.54 0.85 -7.52
CA ASP A 122 3.30 2.06 -8.30
C ASP A 122 2.01 1.87 -9.11
N PRO A 123 0.99 2.73 -8.93
CA PRO A 123 -0.25 2.64 -9.68
C PRO A 123 -0.05 2.73 -11.20
N GLN A 124 1.05 3.33 -11.67
CA GLN A 124 1.39 3.37 -13.09
C GLN A 124 1.72 1.99 -13.64
N TYR A 125 2.29 1.10 -12.82
CA TYR A 125 2.60 -0.28 -13.20
C TYR A 125 1.33 -1.13 -13.43
N LEU A 126 0.19 -0.72 -12.88
CA LEU A 126 -1.11 -1.38 -13.10
C LEU A 126 -1.86 -0.83 -14.32
N ALA A 127 -1.37 0.26 -14.91
CA ALA A 127 -2.03 0.96 -16.02
C ALA A 127 -1.42 0.64 -17.39
N ASP A 128 -0.24 0.00 -17.42
CA ASP A 128 0.43 -0.40 -18.66
C ASP A 128 0.41 -1.93 -18.83
N PRO A 129 -0.44 -2.47 -19.70
CA PRO A 129 -0.53 -3.91 -19.97
C PRO A 129 0.52 -4.43 -20.98
N THR A 130 1.60 -3.68 -21.27
CA THR A 130 2.55 -4.03 -22.34
C THR A 130 3.88 -4.67 -21.93
N ASP A 131 4.02 -5.16 -20.70
CA ASP A 131 5.02 -6.21 -20.38
C ASP A 131 4.45 -7.62 -20.62
#